data_AF-A0A2R5LP88-F1
#
_entry.id   AF-A0A2R5LP88-F1
#
_cell.length_a   1.000
_cell.length_b   1.000
_cell.length_c   1.000
_cell.angle_alpha   90.00
_cell.angle_beta   90.00
_cell.angle_gamma   90.00
#
_symmetry.space_group_name_H-M   'P 1'
#
loop_
_entity.id
_entity.type
_entity.pdbx_description
1 polymer ?
#
loop_
_entity_poly.entity_id
_entity_poly.type
_entity_poly.pdbx_seq_one_letter_code
_entity_poly.pdbx_strand_id
1 'polypeptide(L)'
;MVGAQLLVLLGAWLGVTTESEASSARDPSLFLRRYLHDPLQVEPFNATASALRCRFWDASVRGLSNTQLRHVEANLTAATLTAQAIVPVLQINGQYSIQGSMMFIPVQGNGPFNINATGLTANAYAQLEHDSRT
;
A
#
# COMPACT_ATOMS: atom_id res chain seq x y z
N MET A 1 -11.21 -47.30 -7.06
CA MET A 1 -10.99 -45.88 -6.75
C MET A 1 -11.70 -45.52 -5.44
N VAL A 2 -11.15 -45.90 -4.27
CA VAL A 2 -11.70 -45.53 -2.94
C VAL A 2 -10.57 -45.18 -1.93
N GLY A 3 -9.29 -45.30 -2.33
CA GLY A 3 -8.15 -45.18 -1.39
C GLY A 3 -7.71 -43.76 -1.02
N ALA A 4 -8.08 -42.73 -1.81
CA ALA A 4 -7.58 -41.37 -1.58
C ALA A 4 -8.40 -40.58 -0.55
N GLN A 5 -9.70 -40.84 -0.41
CA GLN A 5 -10.55 -40.11 0.52
C GLN A 5 -10.38 -40.56 1.99
N LEU A 6 -9.97 -41.81 2.21
CA LEU A 6 -9.74 -42.32 3.57
C LEU A 6 -8.47 -41.71 4.21
N LEU A 7 -7.47 -41.37 3.41
CA LEU A 7 -6.22 -40.77 3.89
C LEU A 7 -6.40 -39.32 4.35
N VAL A 8 -7.30 -38.57 3.71
CA VAL A 8 -7.63 -37.18 4.07
C VAL A 8 -8.41 -37.14 5.40
N LEU A 9 -9.32 -38.10 5.62
CA LEU A 9 -10.07 -38.22 6.87
C LEU A 9 -9.19 -38.65 8.06
N LEU A 10 -8.18 -39.48 7.83
CA LEU A 10 -7.19 -39.87 8.85
C LEU A 10 -6.29 -38.71 9.26
N GLY A 11 -5.90 -37.83 8.32
CA GLY A 11 -5.13 -36.62 8.62
C GLY A 11 -5.88 -35.62 9.53
N ALA A 12 -7.20 -35.49 9.33
CA ALA A 12 -8.06 -34.63 10.15
C ALA A 12 -8.25 -35.15 11.60
N TRP A 13 -8.18 -36.47 11.83
CA TRP A 13 -8.30 -37.08 13.16
C TRP A 13 -6.99 -37.05 13.96
N LEU A 14 -5.83 -36.98 13.28
CA LEU A 14 -4.50 -36.93 13.91
C LEU A 14 -4.02 -35.50 14.20
N GLY A 15 -4.85 -34.48 13.96
CA GLY A 15 -4.47 -33.08 14.17
C GLY A 15 -3.37 -32.59 13.22
N VAL A 16 -3.10 -33.32 12.13
CA VAL A 16 -2.19 -32.86 11.07
C VAL A 16 -2.99 -31.94 10.16
N THR A 17 -3.16 -30.70 10.60
CA THR A 17 -3.61 -29.62 9.71
C THR A 17 -2.47 -29.34 8.75
N THR A 18 -2.69 -29.56 7.46
CA THR A 18 -1.80 -29.08 6.39
C THR A 18 -1.50 -27.61 6.62
N GLU A 19 -0.24 -27.28 6.93
CA GLU A 19 0.27 -25.94 7.27
C GLU A 19 -0.05 -24.84 6.24
N SER A 20 -0.52 -25.23 5.05
CA SER A 20 -0.92 -24.33 3.97
C SER A 20 -2.10 -23.41 4.35
N GLU A 21 -3.05 -23.84 5.17
CA GLU A 21 -4.22 -23.01 5.55
C GLU A 21 -3.96 -22.15 6.80
N ALA A 22 -3.07 -22.59 7.70
CA ALA A 22 -2.74 -21.87 8.92
C ALA A 22 -1.85 -20.62 8.65
N SER A 23 -1.06 -20.64 7.57
CA SER A 23 -0.18 -19.51 7.22
C SER A 23 -0.95 -18.31 6.65
N SER A 24 -2.06 -18.53 5.94
CA SER A 24 -2.88 -17.45 5.37
C SER A 24 -3.61 -16.64 6.45
N ALA A 25 -3.82 -17.20 7.63
CA ALA A 25 -4.46 -16.51 8.76
C ALA A 25 -3.50 -15.55 9.51
N ARG A 26 -2.19 -15.57 9.20
CA ARG A 26 -1.15 -14.83 9.95
C ARG A 26 -0.52 -13.66 9.19
N ASP A 27 -0.85 -13.43 7.93
CA ASP A 27 -0.32 -12.28 7.18
C ASP A 27 -1.36 -11.14 7.14
N PRO A 28 -1.25 -10.13 8.02
CA PRO A 28 -2.19 -9.01 8.04
C PRO A 28 -2.08 -8.13 6.78
N SER A 29 -1.03 -8.31 5.97
CA SER A 29 -0.89 -7.63 4.67
C SER A 29 -1.98 -8.04 3.67
N LEU A 30 -2.58 -9.23 3.83
CA LEU A 30 -3.66 -9.70 2.95
C LEU A 30 -4.89 -8.79 3.02
N PHE A 31 -5.17 -8.18 4.17
CA PHE A 31 -6.25 -7.21 4.30
C PHE A 31 -5.98 -5.99 3.43
N LEU A 32 -4.76 -5.47 3.43
CA LEU A 32 -4.39 -4.30 2.63
C LEU A 32 -4.52 -4.58 1.13
N ARG A 33 -4.14 -5.77 0.67
CA ARG A 33 -4.23 -6.14 -0.75
C ARG A 33 -5.65 -6.07 -1.32
N ARG A 34 -6.68 -6.23 -0.49
CA ARG A 34 -8.08 -6.12 -0.93
C ARG A 34 -8.48 -4.68 -1.24
N TYR A 35 -7.85 -3.69 -0.59
CA TYR A 35 -8.19 -2.27 -0.73
C TYR A 35 -7.16 -1.50 -1.55
N LEU A 36 -5.93 -2.00 -1.65
CA LEU A 36 -4.88 -1.42 -2.48
C LEU A 36 -5.07 -1.86 -3.92
N HIS A 37 -5.75 -1.01 -4.69
CA HIS A 37 -5.81 -1.16 -6.14
C HIS A 37 -4.42 -0.99 -6.77
N ASP A 38 -4.12 -1.81 -7.77
CA ASP A 38 -2.85 -1.80 -8.50
C ASP A 38 -3.11 -2.10 -9.99
N PRO A 39 -2.87 -1.15 -10.92
CA PRO A 39 -2.37 0.19 -10.70
C PRO A 39 -3.38 1.09 -9.96
N LEU A 40 -2.89 1.89 -9.01
CA LEU A 40 -3.66 2.97 -8.40
C LEU A 40 -3.57 4.19 -9.31
N GLN A 41 -4.71 4.64 -9.82
CA GLN A 41 -4.80 5.89 -10.58
C GLN A 41 -4.81 7.07 -9.61
N VAL A 42 -3.99 8.07 -9.89
CA VAL A 42 -3.89 9.29 -9.11
C VAL A 42 -4.58 10.40 -9.87
N GLU A 43 -5.55 11.03 -9.23
CA GLU A 43 -6.27 12.17 -9.79
C GLU A 43 -5.30 13.31 -10.13
N PRO A 44 -5.56 14.08 -11.21
CA PRO A 44 -4.70 15.20 -11.57
C PRO A 44 -4.57 16.19 -10.42
N PHE A 45 -3.33 16.60 -10.12
CA PHE A 45 -3.07 17.53 -9.04
C PHE A 45 -2.02 18.56 -9.42
N ASN A 46 -2.13 19.73 -8.79
CA ASN A 46 -1.13 20.79 -8.87
C ASN A 46 -0.31 20.78 -7.58
N ALA A 47 0.99 21.00 -7.71
CA ALA A 47 1.90 21.16 -6.59
C ALA A 47 2.73 22.43 -6.78
N THR A 48 3.02 23.11 -5.68
CA THR A 48 3.91 24.28 -5.68
C THR A 48 5.07 24.00 -4.75
N ALA A 49 6.29 24.13 -5.26
CA ALA A 49 7.52 23.98 -4.49
C ALA A 49 8.41 25.20 -4.75
N SER A 50 8.56 26.07 -3.76
CA SER A 50 9.25 27.36 -3.91
C SER A 50 8.64 28.19 -5.07
N ALA A 51 9.44 28.53 -6.09
CA ALA A 51 8.99 29.26 -7.27
C ALA A 51 8.60 28.35 -8.45
N LEU A 52 8.51 27.03 -8.24
CA LEU A 52 8.07 26.07 -9.24
C LEU A 52 6.58 25.78 -9.10
N ARG A 53 5.85 25.93 -10.20
CA ARG A 53 4.48 25.44 -10.35
C ARG A 53 4.54 24.14 -11.14
N CYS A 54 4.00 23.10 -10.55
CA CYS A 54 3.99 21.75 -11.11
C CYS A 54 2.54 21.28 -11.28
N ARG A 55 2.25 20.64 -12.39
CA ARG A 55 0.99 19.94 -12.63
C ARG A 55 1.29 18.51 -13.06
N PHE A 56 0.56 17.56 -12.49
CA PHE A 56 0.68 16.14 -12.78
C PHE A 56 -0.68 15.59 -13.20
N TRP A 57 -0.70 14.73 -14.20
CA TRP A 57 -1.90 14.05 -14.69
C TRP A 57 -1.55 12.69 -15.30
N ASP A 58 -2.57 11.87 -15.54
CA ASP A 58 -2.44 10.48 -16.00
C ASP A 58 -1.42 9.68 -15.17
N ALA A 59 -1.38 9.98 -13.87
CA ALA A 59 -0.43 9.38 -12.95
C ALA A 59 -0.96 8.02 -12.47
N SER A 60 -0.16 6.98 -12.66
CA SER A 60 -0.44 5.61 -12.22
C SER A 60 0.67 5.13 -11.31
N VAL A 61 0.28 4.58 -10.16
CA VAL A 61 1.18 4.00 -9.16
C VAL A 61 1.05 2.50 -9.21
N ARG A 62 2.18 1.80 -9.35
CA ARG A 62 2.26 0.32 -9.36
C ARG A 62 3.13 -0.19 -8.22
N GLY A 63 2.84 -1.41 -7.76
CA GLY A 63 3.62 -2.10 -6.74
C GLY A 63 3.02 -2.02 -5.34
N LEU A 64 1.90 -1.32 -5.16
CA LEU A 64 1.18 -1.25 -3.88
C LEU A 64 0.62 -2.62 -3.46
N SER A 65 0.34 -3.51 -4.41
CA SER A 65 -0.08 -4.90 -4.13
C SER A 65 0.99 -5.71 -3.38
N ASN A 66 2.26 -5.33 -3.49
CA ASN A 66 3.40 -5.98 -2.83
C ASN A 66 3.72 -5.38 -1.45
N THR A 67 2.85 -4.51 -0.93
CA THR A 67 3.00 -3.91 0.40
C THR A 67 2.97 -4.99 1.47
N GLN A 68 3.91 -4.91 2.42
CA GLN A 68 4.01 -5.78 3.58
C GLN A 68 3.72 -4.98 4.83
N LEU A 69 2.73 -5.39 5.61
CA LEU A 69 2.44 -4.78 6.90
C LEU A 69 3.42 -5.33 7.95
N ARG A 70 4.15 -4.44 8.60
CA ARG A 70 5.21 -4.78 9.56
C ARG A 70 4.73 -4.73 10.99
N HIS A 71 3.97 -3.70 11.33
CA HIS A 71 3.49 -3.46 12.68
C HIS A 71 2.10 -2.85 12.63
N VAL A 72 1.22 -3.28 13.52
CA VAL A 72 -0.05 -2.61 13.80
C VAL A 72 -0.24 -2.61 15.30
N GLU A 73 -0.51 -1.43 15.85
CA GLU A 73 -0.75 -1.25 17.26
C GLU A 73 -2.01 -0.41 17.45
N ALA A 74 -2.97 -0.99 18.16
CA ALA A 74 -4.19 -0.31 18.56
C ALA A 74 -4.11 -0.05 20.06
N ASN A 75 -4.05 1.23 20.44
CA ASN A 75 -4.18 1.66 21.82
C ASN A 75 -5.63 2.07 22.08
N LEU A 76 -6.40 1.17 22.68
CA LEU A 76 -7.82 1.42 22.96
C LEU A 76 -8.03 2.43 24.09
N THR A 77 -7.06 2.59 25.00
CA THR A 77 -7.12 3.59 26.08
C THR A 77 -6.97 5.01 25.54
N ALA A 78 -6.03 5.20 24.61
CA ALA A 78 -5.82 6.47 23.93
C ALA A 78 -6.71 6.63 22.68
N ALA A 79 -7.48 5.59 22.33
CA ALA A 79 -8.23 5.48 21.09
C ALA A 79 -7.39 5.82 19.85
N THR A 80 -6.18 5.25 19.76
CA THR A 80 -5.28 5.45 18.61
C THR A 80 -4.94 4.14 17.93
N LEU A 81 -4.68 4.23 16.63
CA LEU A 81 -4.19 3.14 15.82
C LEU A 81 -2.95 3.62 15.06
N THR A 82 -1.86 2.86 15.18
CA THR A 82 -0.64 3.08 14.40
C THR A 82 -0.36 1.85 13.56
N ALA A 83 0.08 2.07 12.32
CA ALA A 83 0.42 0.99 11.41
C ALA A 83 1.68 1.36 10.63
N GLN A 84 2.56 0.38 10.43
CA GLN A 84 3.75 0.52 9.61
C GLN A 84 3.71 -0.51 8.49
N ALA A 85 3.91 -0.05 7.27
CA ALA A 85 3.98 -0.88 6.08
C ALA A 85 5.24 -0.58 5.27
N ILE A 86 5.76 -1.60 4.59
CA ILE A 86 6.91 -1.48 3.68
C ILE A 86 6.43 -1.79 2.26
N VAL A 87 6.77 -0.90 1.32
CA VAL A 87 6.58 -1.12 -0.11
C VAL A 87 7.96 -1.36 -0.74
N PRO A 88 8.27 -2.60 -1.17
CA PRO A 88 9.62 -2.93 -1.64
C PRO A 88 10.03 -2.14 -2.88
N VAL A 89 9.14 -2.06 -3.86
CA VAL A 89 9.33 -1.34 -5.13
C VAL A 89 8.01 -0.67 -5.50
N LEU A 90 8.08 0.62 -5.79
CA LEU A 90 6.96 1.43 -6.23
C LEU A 90 7.36 2.14 -7.53
N GLN A 91 6.52 2.00 -8.55
CA GLN A 91 6.72 2.68 -9.83
C GLN A 91 5.60 3.68 -10.07
N ILE A 92 5.95 4.93 -10.33
CA ILE A 92 4.99 5.98 -10.65
C ILE A 92 5.27 6.48 -12.05
N ASN A 93 4.28 6.40 -12.93
CA ASN A 93 4.38 6.89 -14.29
C ASN A 93 3.26 7.89 -14.55
N GLY A 94 3.53 8.95 -15.29
CA GLY A 94 2.49 9.91 -15.68
C GLY A 94 3.05 11.02 -16.53
N GLN A 95 2.30 12.11 -16.63
CA GLN A 95 2.68 13.32 -17.34
C GLN A 95 2.86 14.47 -16.36
N TYR A 96 3.85 15.33 -16.63
CA TYR A 96 4.10 16.52 -15.84
C TYR A 96 4.20 17.78 -16.70
N SER A 97 3.93 18.91 -16.05
CA SER A 97 4.23 20.25 -16.52
C SER A 97 4.86 21.02 -15.37
N ILE A 98 6.07 21.51 -15.56
CA ILE A 98 6.80 22.32 -14.58
C ILE A 98 7.12 23.66 -15.23
N GLN A 99 6.82 24.73 -14.50
CA GLN A 99 7.15 26.08 -14.90
C GLN A 99 7.57 26.91 -13.68
N GLY A 100 8.71 27.58 -13.77
CA GLY A 100 9.16 28.51 -12.74
C GLY A 100 10.65 28.77 -12.80
N SER A 101 11.23 29.07 -11.65
CA SER A 101 12.67 29.25 -11.50
C SER A 101 13.18 28.51 -10.28
N MET A 102 14.39 27.97 -10.39
CA MET A 102 15.13 27.44 -9.26
C MET A 102 16.38 28.30 -9.07
N MET A 103 16.43 29.05 -7.96
CA MET A 103 17.42 30.10 -7.72
C MET A 103 17.39 31.16 -8.84
N PHE A 104 18.31 31.07 -9.81
CA PHE A 104 18.44 31.96 -10.96
C PHE A 104 18.22 31.26 -12.31
N ILE A 105 17.97 29.95 -12.32
CA ILE A 105 17.78 29.16 -13.53
C ILE A 105 16.28 29.03 -13.82
N PRO A 106 15.78 29.52 -14.97
CA PRO A 106 14.41 29.24 -15.39
C PRO A 106 14.28 27.75 -15.72
N VAL A 107 13.29 27.10 -15.11
CA VAL A 107 12.98 25.68 -15.33
C VAL A 107 11.63 25.60 -16.00
N GLN A 108 11.61 25.00 -17.20
CA GLN A 108 10.41 24.68 -17.94
C GLN A 108 10.56 23.27 -18.50
N GLY A 109 9.54 22.44 -18.28
CA GLY A 109 9.55 21.08 -18.78
C GLY A 109 8.14 20.54 -18.85
N ASN A 110 7.84 19.83 -19.92
CA ASN A 110 6.57 19.13 -20.11
C ASN A 110 6.87 17.79 -20.74
N GLY A 111 6.27 16.73 -20.21
CA GLY A 111 6.45 15.40 -20.79
C GLY A 111 6.16 14.28 -19.79
N PRO A 112 6.50 13.04 -20.18
CA PRO A 112 6.31 11.90 -19.33
C PRO A 112 7.34 11.88 -18.19
N PHE A 113 6.91 11.46 -17.01
CA PHE A 113 7.82 11.11 -15.92
C PHE A 113 7.67 9.63 -15.55
N ASN A 114 8.78 9.06 -15.07
CA ASN A 114 8.85 7.74 -14.47
C ASN A 114 9.69 7.84 -13.20
N ILE A 115 9.12 7.46 -12.06
CA ILE A 115 9.76 7.44 -10.76
C ILE A 115 9.79 6.00 -10.27
N ASN A 116 10.99 5.50 -9.97
CA ASN A 116 11.18 4.23 -9.27
C ASN A 116 11.64 4.53 -7.84
N ALA A 117 10.84 4.13 -6.86
CA ALA A 117 11.18 4.21 -5.45
C ALA A 117 11.32 2.80 -4.89
N THR A 118 12.32 2.58 -4.04
CA THR A 118 12.57 1.29 -3.40
C THR A 118 12.72 1.46 -1.90
N GLY A 119 12.32 0.44 -1.13
CA GLY A 119 12.43 0.46 0.34
C GLY A 119 11.58 1.53 1.02
N LEU A 120 10.42 1.89 0.45
CA LEU A 120 9.53 2.87 1.05
C LEU A 120 8.92 2.32 2.34
N THR A 121 8.99 3.11 3.40
CA THR A 121 8.31 2.82 4.68
C THR A 121 7.18 3.82 4.86
N ALA A 122 5.95 3.34 4.96
CA ALA A 122 4.76 4.13 5.24
C ALA A 122 4.35 3.94 6.70
N ASN A 123 4.23 5.04 7.43
CA ASN A 123 3.69 5.04 8.79
C ASN A 123 2.33 5.73 8.75
N ALA A 124 1.29 5.05 9.25
CA ALA A 124 -0.06 5.56 9.35
C ALA A 124 -0.44 5.74 10.82
N TYR A 125 -1.11 6.84 11.12
CA TYR A 125 -1.63 7.18 12.44
C TYR A 125 -3.10 7.55 12.28
N ALA A 126 -3.97 6.93 13.07
CA ALA A 126 -5.39 7.22 13.09
C ALA A 126 -5.87 7.38 14.54
N GLN A 127 -6.80 8.31 14.75
CA GLN A 127 -7.58 8.41 15.99
C GLN A 127 -8.93 7.72 15.75
N LEU A 128 -9.33 6.90 16.71
CA LEU A 128 -10.58 6.18 16.71
C LEU A 128 -11.59 7.02 17.47
N GLU A 129 -12.63 7.48 16.79
CA GLU A 129 -13.77 8.10 17.45
C GLU A 129 -14.82 7.02 17.71
N HIS A 130 -15.26 6.91 18.97
CA HIS A 130 -16.38 6.06 19.33
C HIS A 130 -17.66 6.88 19.21
N ASP A 131 -18.41 6.69 18.10
CA ASP A 131 -19.74 7.27 17.97
C ASP A 131 -20.70 6.50 18.88
N SER A 132 -21.05 7.11 20.03
CA SER A 132 -21.90 6.52 21.06
C SER A 132 -23.41 6.67 20.76
N ARG A 133 -23.79 6.77 19.48
CA ARG A 133 -25.19 6.73 19.02
C ARG A 133 -25.55 5.34 18.53
N THR A 134 -25.69 4.38 19.43
CA THR A 134 -26.49 3.16 19.18
C THR A 134 -26.98 2.56 20.47
#